data_AF-A0A2G8B7J1-F1
#
_entry.id   AF-A0A2G8B7J1-F1
#
_cell.length_a   1.000
_cell.length_b   1.000
_cell.length_c   1.000
_cell.angle_alpha   90.00
_cell.angle_beta   90.00
_cell.angle_gamma   90.00
#
_symmetry.space_group_name_H-M   'P 1'
#
loop_
_entity.id
_entity.type
_entity.pdbx_description
1 polymer ?
#
loop_
_entity_poly.entity_id
_entity_poly.type
_entity_poly.pdbx_seq_one_letter_code
_entity_poly.pdbx_strand_id
1 'polypeptide(L)'
;MTERMTIRLDRTICDGFGICAKHAPKYFSLDDWGYASLTGDGTVLEEDRDAVMRALLDCPVHAIMEIGEHRPHDTRPPTSTPEDPAARLKTEANEAEWGFTR
;
A
#
# COMPACT_ATOMS: atom_id res chain seq x y z
N MET A 1 1.96 24.11 -10.53
CA MET A 1 1.39 23.47 -9.32
C MET A 1 2.42 22.44 -8.90
N THR A 2 3.02 22.58 -7.74
CA THR A 2 3.96 21.59 -7.20
C THR A 2 3.15 20.42 -6.65
N GLU A 3 3.28 19.25 -7.25
CA GLU A 3 2.51 18.04 -6.93
C GLU A 3 3.08 17.38 -5.66
N ARG A 4 2.81 17.95 -4.49
CA ARG A 4 3.31 17.41 -3.21
C ARG A 4 2.64 16.08 -2.89
N MET A 5 3.46 15.06 -2.61
CA MET A 5 2.98 13.77 -2.09
C MET A 5 2.69 13.85 -0.58
N THR A 6 1.73 13.05 -0.12
CA THR A 6 1.44 12.87 1.31
C THR A 6 1.70 11.41 1.68
N ILE A 7 2.30 11.17 2.83
CA ILE A 7 2.58 9.83 3.33
C ILE A 7 1.94 9.57 4.68
N ARG A 8 1.75 8.29 5.00
CA ARG A 8 1.31 7.81 6.31
C ARG A 8 2.18 6.66 6.77
N LEU A 9 2.38 6.59 8.09
CA LEU A 9 3.05 5.51 8.78
C LEU A 9 2.04 4.71 9.61
N ASP A 10 1.93 3.41 9.35
CA ASP A 10 1.18 2.49 10.18
C ASP A 10 2.05 1.96 11.32
N ARG A 11 1.85 2.50 12.52
CA ARG A 11 2.59 2.10 13.72
C ARG A 11 2.21 0.71 14.24
N THR A 12 1.11 0.12 13.78
CA THR A 12 0.73 -1.24 14.18
C THR A 12 1.49 -2.31 13.40
N ILE A 13 2.04 -1.95 12.24
CA ILE A 13 2.85 -2.82 11.37
C ILE A 13 4.35 -2.51 11.52
N CYS A 14 4.71 -1.28 11.90
CA CYS A 14 6.09 -0.88 12.11
C CYS A 14 6.77 -1.75 13.19
N ASP A 15 7.89 -2.38 12.83
CA ASP A 15 8.68 -3.27 13.70
C ASP A 15 10.07 -2.68 14.04
N GLY A 16 10.24 -1.36 13.91
CA GLY A 16 11.43 -0.67 14.42
C GLY A 16 12.74 -0.84 13.63
N PHE A 17 12.71 -1.21 12.34
CA PHE A 17 13.92 -1.36 11.51
C PHE A 17 14.77 -0.07 11.35
N GLY A 18 14.18 1.12 11.53
CA GLY A 18 14.90 2.40 11.50
C GLY A 18 15.39 2.90 10.13
N ILE A 19 15.25 2.11 9.06
CA ILE A 19 15.74 2.44 7.70
C ILE A 19 15.08 3.73 7.15
N CYS A 20 13.81 3.97 7.48
CA CYS A 20 13.08 5.16 7.07
C CYS A 20 13.72 6.47 7.58
N ALA A 21 14.11 6.52 8.86
CA ALA A 21 14.79 7.68 9.45
C ALA A 21 16.21 7.87 8.91
N LYS A 22 16.85 6.81 8.38
CA LYS A 22 18.13 6.93 7.68
C LYS A 22 17.98 7.60 6.30
N HIS A 23 16.93 7.28 5.55
CA HIS A 23 16.69 7.88 4.24
C HIS A 23 16.10 9.30 4.35
N ALA A 24 15.14 9.49 5.24
CA ALA A 24 14.37 10.73 5.35
C ALA A 24 14.22 11.20 6.82
N PRO A 25 15.31 11.60 7.50
CA PRO A 25 15.33 11.95 8.93
C PRO A 25 14.45 13.16 9.29
N LYS A 26 14.12 14.01 8.30
CA LYS A 26 13.23 15.15 8.47
C LYS A 26 11.76 14.75 8.67
N TYR A 27 11.37 13.60 8.12
CA TYR A 27 9.98 13.12 8.10
C TYR A 27 9.74 11.97 9.07
N PHE A 28 10.79 11.22 9.43
CA PHE A 28 10.71 10.12 10.37
C PHE A 28 11.65 10.35 11.54
N SER A 29 11.10 10.30 12.75
CA SER A 29 11.87 10.22 13.99
C SER A 29 11.74 8.80 14.57
N LEU A 30 12.75 8.39 15.32
CA LEU A 30 12.71 7.13 16.07
C LEU A 30 12.58 7.45 17.56
N ASP A 31 11.77 6.68 18.27
CA ASP A 31 11.73 6.72 19.73
C ASP A 31 12.87 5.90 20.37
N ASP A 32 12.92 5.87 21.69
CA ASP A 32 13.94 5.16 22.47
C ASP A 32 13.92 3.63 22.25
N TRP A 33 12.84 3.09 21.67
CA TRP A 33 12.71 1.68 21.33
C TRP A 33 12.94 1.41 19.83
N GLY A 34 13.26 2.43 19.04
CA GLY A 34 13.53 2.33 17.62
C GLY A 34 12.28 2.33 16.72
N TYR A 35 11.08 2.50 17.28
CA TYR A 35 9.87 2.61 16.48
C TYR A 35 9.81 3.96 15.79
N ALA A 36 9.42 3.94 14.52
CA ALA A 36 9.27 5.17 13.76
C ALA A 36 8.00 5.91 14.17
N SER A 37 8.09 7.23 14.15
CA SER A 37 6.95 8.13 14.17
C SER A 37 7.11 9.16 13.06
N LEU A 38 5.98 9.65 12.56
CA LEU A 38 5.97 10.62 11.48
C LEU A 38 6.01 12.04 12.05
N THR A 39 6.92 12.86 11.53
CA THR A 39 7.05 14.27 11.90
C THR A 39 6.07 15.11 11.08
N GLY A 40 5.12 15.76 11.75
CA GLY A 40 4.13 16.62 11.11
C GLY A 40 2.92 15.86 10.57
N ASP A 41 2.35 16.34 9.47
CA ASP A 41 1.11 15.85 8.86
C ASP A 41 1.33 14.83 7.72
N GLY A 42 2.59 14.57 7.36
CA GLY A 42 2.96 13.67 6.28
C GLY A 42 3.05 14.35 4.92
N THR A 43 2.93 15.67 4.85
CA THR A 43 3.15 16.43 3.60
C THR A 43 4.64 16.46 3.28
N VAL A 44 5.01 15.92 2.11
CA VAL A 44 6.40 15.84 1.65
C VAL A 44 6.66 16.94 0.63
N LEU A 45 7.80 17.62 0.77
CA LEU A 45 8.26 18.58 -0.24
C LEU A 45 8.80 17.85 -1.47
N GLU A 46 8.62 18.44 -2.64
CA GLU A 46 9.10 17.87 -3.92
C GLU A 46 10.58 17.52 -3.91
N GLU A 47 11.41 18.34 -3.26
CA GLU A 47 12.86 18.12 -3.12
C GLU A 47 13.21 16.87 -2.29
N ASP A 48 12.33 16.47 -1.38
CA ASP A 48 12.53 15.36 -0.45
C ASP A 48 11.84 14.07 -0.94
N ARG A 49 11.12 14.14 -2.08
CA ARG A 49 10.34 13.03 -2.65
C ARG A 49 11.18 11.77 -2.81
N ASP A 50 12.37 11.87 -3.42
CA ASP A 50 13.22 10.70 -3.67
C ASP A 50 13.68 10.04 -2.36
N ALA A 51 13.99 10.83 -1.35
CA ALA A 51 14.41 10.33 -0.03
C ALA A 51 13.27 9.58 0.66
N VAL A 52 12.06 10.13 0.64
CA VAL A 52 10.87 9.50 1.20
C VAL A 52 10.46 8.26 0.40
N MET A 53 10.54 8.30 -0.94
CA MET A 53 10.27 7.14 -1.79
C MET A 53 11.21 5.99 -1.48
N ARG A 54 12.51 6.26 -1.22
CA ARG A 54 13.41 5.21 -0.72
C ARG A 54 12.99 4.66 0.64
N ALA A 55 12.61 5.52 1.58
CA ALA A 55 12.11 5.08 2.89
C ALA A 55 10.89 4.15 2.76
N LEU A 56 9.98 4.42 1.82
CA LEU A 56 8.81 3.61 1.51
C LEU A 56 9.19 2.25 0.92
N LEU A 57 10.07 2.24 -0.08
CA LEU A 57 10.47 1.02 -0.80
C LEU A 57 11.37 0.10 0.03
N ASP A 58 12.22 0.67 0.90
CA ASP A 58 13.20 -0.08 1.69
C ASP A 58 12.65 -0.51 3.06
N CYS A 59 11.38 -0.21 3.38
CA CYS A 59 10.74 -0.67 4.61
C CYS A 59 10.39 -2.16 4.52
N PRO A 60 11.03 -3.06 5.29
CA PRO A 60 10.85 -4.51 5.10
C PRO A 60 9.44 -5.02 5.42
N VAL A 61 8.73 -4.29 6.27
CA VAL A 61 7.34 -4.59 6.69
C VAL A 61 6.32 -3.70 5.99
N HIS A 62 6.74 -2.85 5.05
CA HIS A 62 5.87 -1.95 4.29
C HIS A 62 4.93 -1.10 5.17
N ALA A 63 5.43 -0.60 6.30
CA ALA A 63 4.64 0.21 7.23
C ALA A 63 4.38 1.64 6.73
N ILE A 64 4.97 2.07 5.61
CA ILE A 64 4.86 3.42 5.06
C ILE A 64 4.09 3.36 3.75
N MET A 65 3.13 4.25 3.56
CA MET A 65 2.30 4.32 2.36
C MET A 65 2.16 5.76 1.88
N GLU A 66 2.16 5.95 0.57
CA GLU A 66 1.71 7.20 -0.06
C GLU A 66 0.18 7.25 -0.04
N ILE A 67 -0.37 8.38 0.39
CA ILE A 67 -1.79 8.68 0.32
C ILE A 67 -1.96 9.69 -0.81
N GLY A 68 -2.50 9.23 -1.94
CA GLY A 68 -2.95 10.13 -2.99
C GLY A 68 -4.24 10.86 -2.58
N GLU A 69 -4.53 11.98 -3.24
CA GLU A 69 -5.87 12.55 -3.21
C GLU A 69 -6.86 11.48 -3.73
N HIS A 70 -7.92 11.22 -2.95
CA HIS A 70 -9.02 10.38 -3.38
C HIS A 70 -9.61 11.00 -4.66
N ARG A 71 -9.18 10.51 -5.82
CA ARG A 71 -9.75 10.90 -7.11
C ARG A 71 -11.20 10.41 -7.05
N PRO A 72 -12.24 11.28 -7.17
CA PRO A 72 -13.64 10.87 -7.08
C PRO A 72 -14.12 9.96 -8.23
N HIS A 73 -13.21 9.27 -8.92
CA HIS A 73 -13.43 8.57 -10.18
C HIS A 73 -13.31 7.05 -10.06
N ASP A 74 -13.13 6.49 -8.86
CA ASP A 74 -13.17 5.04 -8.64
C ASP A 74 -14.60 4.48 -8.56
N THR A 75 -15.56 5.14 -9.24
CA THR A 75 -16.72 4.41 -9.75
C THR A 75 -16.26 3.72 -11.02
N ARG A 76 -15.50 2.63 -10.87
CA ARG A 76 -15.31 1.69 -11.98
C ARG A 76 -16.72 1.37 -12.52
N PRO A 77 -17.04 1.69 -13.79
CA PRO A 77 -18.30 1.22 -14.37
C PRO A 77 -18.35 -0.30 -14.18
N PRO A 78 -19.49 -0.89 -13.79
CA PRO A 78 -19.57 -2.33 -13.62
C PRO A 78 -19.05 -3.01 -14.88
N THR A 79 -18.01 -3.83 -14.73
CA THR A 79 -17.33 -4.52 -15.85
C THR A 79 -18.18 -5.63 -16.47
N SER A 80 -19.51 -5.57 -16.34
CA SER A 80 -20.43 -6.52 -16.95
C SER A 80 -20.61 -6.18 -18.43
N THR A 81 -19.56 -6.39 -19.22
CA THR A 81 -19.71 -6.59 -20.66
C THR A 81 -20.11 -8.05 -20.90
N PRO A 82 -20.98 -8.34 -21.89
CA PRO A 82 -21.48 -9.69 -22.20
C PRO A 82 -20.39 -10.69 -22.70
N GLU A 83 -19.13 -10.28 -22.71
CA GLU A 83 -17.96 -11.07 -23.11
C GLU A 83 -17.20 -11.66 -21.90
N ASP A 84 -17.70 -11.47 -20.67
CA ASP A 84 -17.10 -12.05 -19.47
C ASP A 84 -16.95 -13.59 -19.60
N PRO A 85 -15.72 -14.12 -19.67
CA PRO A 85 -15.49 -15.55 -19.78
C PRO A 85 -16.01 -16.34 -18.57
N ALA A 86 -16.17 -15.70 -17.40
CA ALA A 86 -16.77 -16.32 -16.22
C ALA A 86 -18.27 -16.64 -16.43
N ALA A 87 -18.97 -15.87 -17.27
CA ALA A 87 -20.38 -16.13 -17.61
C ALA A 87 -20.56 -17.37 -18.50
N ARG A 88 -19.49 -17.85 -19.15
CA ARG A 88 -19.48 -19.09 -19.96
C ARG A 88 -18.92 -20.29 -19.20
N LEU A 89 -18.54 -20.12 -17.94
CA LEU A 89 -18.03 -21.21 -17.12
C LEU A 89 -19.18 -22.18 -16.82
N LYS A 90 -19.16 -23.36 -17.46
CA LYS A 90 -20.13 -24.43 -17.20
C LYS A 90 -19.77 -25.11 -15.88
N THR A 91 -20.20 -24.54 -14.75
CA THR A 91 -20.00 -25.09 -13.41
C THR A 91 -20.60 -26.49 -13.25
N GLU A 92 -21.55 -26.84 -14.12
CA GLU A 92 -22.29 -28.11 -14.12
C GLU A 92 -21.55 -29.26 -14.83
N ALA A 93 -20.50 -28.98 -15.60
CA ALA A 93 -19.79 -29.98 -16.41
C ALA A 93 -18.50 -30.51 -15.75
N ASN A 94 -18.17 -30.07 -14.53
CA ASN A 94 -17.06 -30.64 -13.78
C ASN A 94 -17.57 -31.86 -13.00
N GLU A 95 -17.60 -33.01 -13.69
CA GLU A 95 -17.65 -34.35 -13.08
C GLU A 95 -16.35 -34.57 -12.29
N ALA A 96 -16.13 -33.80 -11.22
CA ALA A 96 -15.30 -34.30 -10.14
C ALA A 96 -16.13 -35.40 -9.48
N GLU A 97 -15.82 -36.64 -9.81
CA GLU A 97 -16.16 -37.78 -8.97
C GLU A 97 -15.56 -37.53 -7.59
N TRP A 98 -16.38 -37.03 -6.66
CA TRP A 98 -16.06 -37.03 -5.22
C TRP A 98 -16.31 -38.43 -4.68
N GLY A 99 -15.56 -39.40 -5.21
CA GLY A 99 -15.46 -40.75 -4.68
C GLY A 99 -14.78 -40.71 -3.31
N PHE A 100 -15.54 -40.31 -2.28
CA PHE A 100 -15.18 -40.57 -0.89
C PHE A 100 -15.33 -42.08 -0.66
N THR A 101 -14.26 -42.83 -0.93
CA THR A 101 -14.18 -44.25 -0.64
C THR A 101 -14.27 -44.44 0.89
N ARG A 102 -15.24 -45.25 1.31
CA ARG A 102 -15.50 -45.67 2.70
C ARG A 102 -14.61 -46.83 3.11
#